data_AF-A0AAV1I3N1-F1
#
_entry.id   AF-A0AAV1I3N1-F1
#
_cell.length_a   1.000
_cell.length_b   1.000
_cell.length_c   1.000
_cell.angle_alpha   90.00
_cell.angle_beta   90.00
_cell.angle_gamma   90.00
#
_symmetry.space_group_name_H-M   'P 1'
#
loop_
_entity.id
_entity.type
_entity.pdbx_description
1 polymer ?
#
loop_
_entity_poly.entity_id
_entity_poly.type
_entity_poly.pdbx_seq_one_letter_code
_entity_poly.pdbx_strand_id
1 'polypeptide(L)'
;MESSALSSPGTGPQDVWLSSLVLVAACAAAAVLWHTDFFGGVLRFFVLFKIPHPPEEGFFLGSAFKLIRKDHHRAFSSWGRQLGPIYAVRVLCWHLVVVVDAGMANVILGNQEGLNKALEPDLSDALLSHTGHRTMFSADTNSPYWRLIRKGTAPAFISANIKNGFPDVIQTLAKVIRNMSQLPAGTALDMNNITMRIALDITGLVGFAKDFETCNTFKDADTDELFNIVKITFRELYSRTTNPARKYISWSRDAWEAERLIKKFRARMGELLQEVKARGELRTDDVSIAAHLLRLRDPATRQPLPDALLAGEFGMFFSAGLETSGNAISWTLYLIWQHPEVEARLAAELDDAGLLVTPQRPAPRAMEYADLSRLNYLSWVCKEAMRVRPVAATGSTRYTKRDLVLGGHFLPKGTMVDVPFYAVHHHPCNWEDPDAFIPERWAEPGAELVPEAGSATQGPASPQKDSSTAVEGEQRPKRFLPFSTGPRQCLGRALARILHDASIAQLVSHFSFQLADRMGGPEGVDRHEVNRLTMQPGEGMWMTFQSRAHSSEAQKPAPAIQAQRFSLQVRAGPLS
;
A
#
# COMPACT_ATOMS: atom_id res chain seq x y z
N MET A 1 -48.99 56.21 -11.54
CA MET A 1 -49.01 56.48 -10.10
C MET A 1 -49.82 55.38 -9.45
N GLU A 2 -49.16 54.46 -8.74
CA GLU A 2 -49.64 53.84 -7.51
C GLU A 2 -48.53 52.90 -7.02
N SER A 3 -47.91 53.26 -5.89
CA SER A 3 -46.80 52.53 -5.29
C SER A 3 -47.32 51.39 -4.42
N SER A 4 -46.92 50.15 -4.71
CA SER A 4 -47.09 49.03 -3.80
C SER A 4 -45.92 48.99 -2.80
N ALA A 5 -46.22 49.38 -1.56
CA ALA A 5 -45.32 49.17 -0.43
C ALA A 5 -45.46 47.73 0.06
N LEU A 6 -44.38 46.94 -0.06
CA LEU A 6 -44.23 45.63 0.57
C LEU A 6 -44.07 45.82 2.08
N SER A 7 -45.05 45.38 2.86
CA SER A 7 -44.96 45.25 4.32
C SER A 7 -44.09 44.04 4.67
N SER A 8 -43.02 44.28 5.43
CA SER A 8 -42.20 43.23 6.05
C SER A 8 -43.01 42.52 7.15
N PRO A 9 -42.99 41.18 7.24
CA PRO A 9 -43.60 40.47 8.36
C PRO A 9 -42.79 40.76 9.63
N GLY A 10 -43.42 41.43 10.60
CA GLY A 10 -42.84 41.67 11.90
C GLY A 10 -42.67 40.36 12.66
N THR A 11 -41.43 40.00 12.98
CA THR A 11 -41.11 38.92 13.91
C THR A 11 -41.68 39.26 15.29
N GLY A 12 -42.69 38.52 15.74
CA GLY A 12 -43.30 38.75 17.05
C GLY A 12 -42.32 38.44 18.18
N PRO A 13 -42.48 39.02 19.37
CA PRO A 13 -41.61 38.74 20.52
C PRO A 13 -41.51 37.24 20.85
N GLN A 14 -42.55 36.44 20.55
CA GLN A 14 -42.53 34.97 20.72
C GLN A 14 -41.49 34.26 19.84
N ASP A 15 -41.23 34.73 18.61
CA ASP A 15 -40.24 34.13 17.71
C ASP A 15 -38.79 34.37 18.19
N VAL A 16 -38.55 35.49 18.88
CA VAL A 16 -37.25 35.82 19.48
C VAL A 16 -36.97 34.92 20.70
N TRP A 17 -37.99 34.60 21.50
CA TRP A 17 -37.86 33.68 22.64
C TRP A 17 -37.59 32.23 22.19
N LEU A 18 -38.31 31.75 21.17
CA LEU A 18 -38.12 30.42 20.61
C LEU A 18 -36.73 30.26 19.97
N SER A 19 -36.27 31.24 19.18
CA SER A 19 -34.93 31.22 18.58
C SER A 19 -33.81 31.30 19.64
N SER A 20 -34.01 32.07 20.70
CA SER A 20 -33.05 32.15 21.82
C SER A 20 -32.97 30.84 22.61
N LEU A 21 -34.10 30.16 22.86
CA LEU A 21 -34.13 28.86 23.52
C LEU A 21 -33.45 27.76 22.69
N VAL A 22 -33.65 27.75 21.36
CA VAL A 22 -32.97 26.83 20.44
C VAL A 22 -31.46 27.07 20.46
N LEU A 23 -31.01 28.32 20.48
CA LEU A 23 -29.59 28.66 20.54
C LEU A 23 -28.95 28.22 21.87
N VAL A 24 -29.62 28.47 23.00
CA VAL A 24 -29.14 28.03 24.33
C VAL A 24 -29.07 26.51 24.42
N ALA A 25 -30.08 25.79 23.91
CA ALA A 25 -30.06 24.33 23.86
C ALA A 25 -28.94 23.80 22.95
N ALA A 26 -28.69 24.43 21.80
CA ALA A 26 -27.59 24.09 20.90
C ALA A 26 -26.23 24.34 21.54
N CYS A 27 -26.04 25.46 22.25
CA CYS A 27 -24.80 25.75 22.98
C CYS A 27 -24.58 24.78 24.16
N ALA A 28 -25.64 24.42 24.89
CA ALA A 28 -25.56 23.44 25.97
C ALA A 28 -25.21 22.04 25.44
N ALA A 29 -25.84 21.61 24.34
CA ALA A 29 -25.51 20.36 23.67
C ALA A 29 -24.06 20.35 23.15
N ALA A 30 -23.62 21.45 22.54
CA ALA A 30 -22.23 21.62 22.10
C ALA A 30 -21.24 21.57 23.27
N ALA A 31 -21.57 22.20 24.41
CA ALA A 31 -20.75 22.16 25.62
C ALA A 31 -20.69 20.76 26.23
N VAL A 32 -21.79 20.01 26.26
CA VAL A 32 -21.83 18.61 26.73
C VAL A 32 -21.04 17.69 25.80
N LEU A 33 -21.17 17.86 24.48
CA LEU A 33 -20.38 17.11 23.50
C LEU A 33 -18.88 17.42 23.64
N TRP A 34 -18.51 18.70 23.75
CA TRP A 34 -17.14 19.11 23.99
C TRP A 34 -16.59 18.55 25.31
N HIS A 35 -17.40 18.59 26.38
CA HIS A 35 -17.02 18.04 27.68
C HIS A 35 -16.85 16.51 27.63
N THR A 36 -17.78 15.78 27.00
CA THR A 36 -17.69 14.32 26.88
C THR A 36 -16.51 13.87 26.01
N ASP A 37 -16.24 14.56 24.89
CA ASP A 37 -15.07 14.29 24.06
C ASP A 37 -13.75 14.68 24.73
N PHE A 38 -13.72 15.80 25.46
CA PHE A 38 -12.54 16.26 26.21
C PHE A 38 -12.18 15.29 27.34
N PHE A 39 -13.13 14.95 28.22
CA PHE A 39 -12.88 14.00 29.31
C PHE A 39 -12.59 12.60 28.79
N GLY A 40 -13.27 12.16 27.72
CA GLY A 40 -12.95 10.91 27.04
C GLY A 40 -11.54 10.91 26.44
N GLY A 41 -11.06 12.04 25.94
CA GLY A 41 -9.69 12.23 25.46
C GLY A 41 -8.65 12.20 26.59
N VAL A 42 -8.92 12.89 27.70
CA VAL A 42 -8.05 12.90 28.90
C VAL A 42 -7.97 11.51 29.53
N LEU A 43 -9.08 10.79 29.66
CA LEU A 43 -9.08 9.43 30.17
C LEU A 43 -8.27 8.50 29.26
N ARG A 44 -8.48 8.59 27.93
CA ARG A 44 -7.68 7.86 26.94
C ARG A 44 -6.19 8.16 27.09
N PHE A 45 -5.82 9.41 27.29
CA PHE A 45 -4.44 9.82 27.52
C PHE A 45 -3.80 9.05 28.68
N PHE A 46 -4.41 9.06 29.88
CA PHE A 46 -3.84 8.38 31.05
C PHE A 46 -3.85 6.86 30.97
N VAL A 47 -4.88 6.27 30.35
CA VAL A 47 -4.97 4.83 30.14
C VAL A 47 -3.89 4.36 29.18
N LEU A 48 -3.75 5.04 28.04
CA LEU A 48 -2.81 4.65 27.01
C LEU A 48 -1.37 4.85 27.46
N PHE A 49 -1.09 5.83 28.33
CA PHE A 49 0.24 6.05 28.94
C PHE A 49 0.80 4.82 29.68
N LYS A 50 -0.04 3.85 30.07
CA LYS A 50 0.38 2.60 30.71
C LYS A 50 0.96 1.56 29.75
N ILE A 51 0.74 1.72 28.45
CA ILE A 51 1.36 0.89 27.41
C ILE A 51 2.84 1.32 27.28
N PRO A 52 3.80 0.45 26.91
CA PRO A 52 5.17 0.88 26.64
C PRO A 52 5.25 2.02 25.62
N HIS A 53 6.07 3.04 25.86
CA HIS A 53 6.28 4.18 24.96
C HIS A 53 7.74 4.35 24.58
N PRO A 54 8.04 4.85 23.37
CA PRO A 54 9.40 5.24 23.03
C PRO A 54 9.83 6.44 23.88
N PRO A 55 11.14 6.56 24.17
CA PRO A 55 11.65 7.73 24.87
C PRO A 55 11.31 9.00 24.08
N GLU A 56 10.61 9.92 24.73
CA GLU A 56 10.00 11.07 24.07
C GLU A 56 11.04 12.13 23.69
N GLU A 57 10.97 12.64 22.46
CA GLU A 57 11.73 13.81 22.03
C GLU A 57 10.98 15.10 22.43
N GLY A 58 10.88 15.32 23.74
CA GLY A 58 10.32 16.53 24.33
C GLY A 58 8.85 16.40 24.80
N PHE A 59 8.56 17.12 25.89
CA PHE A 59 7.31 17.00 26.66
C PHE A 59 6.02 17.32 25.86
N PHE A 60 6.07 18.20 24.86
CA PHE A 60 4.88 18.65 24.13
C PHE A 60 4.67 17.99 22.76
N LEU A 61 5.74 17.64 22.05
CA LEU A 61 5.65 17.15 20.67
C LEU A 61 5.67 15.61 20.58
N GLY A 62 6.13 14.92 21.61
CA GLY A 62 6.23 13.46 21.61
C GLY A 62 7.15 12.98 20.50
N SER A 63 6.67 12.05 19.66
CA SER A 63 7.43 11.49 18.53
C SER A 63 7.12 12.15 17.18
N ALA A 64 6.47 13.32 17.16
CA ALA A 64 6.03 13.97 15.93
C ALA A 64 7.14 14.15 14.88
N PHE A 65 8.35 14.54 15.29
CA PHE A 65 9.47 14.74 14.36
C PHE A 65 9.91 13.45 13.68
N LYS A 66 9.92 12.31 14.39
CA LYS A 66 10.25 11.01 13.80
C LYS A 66 9.20 10.55 12.80
N LEU A 67 7.92 10.85 13.04
CA LEU A 67 6.82 10.46 12.15
C LEU A 67 6.70 11.33 10.89
N ILE A 68 7.20 12.57 10.92
CA ILE A 68 7.25 13.45 9.74
C ILE A 68 8.36 13.03 8.77
N ARG A 69 9.39 12.30 9.25
CA ARG A 69 10.46 11.82 8.39
C ARG A 69 9.94 10.82 7.36
N LYS A 70 10.62 10.79 6.20
CA LYS A 70 10.25 9.91 5.08
C LYS A 70 10.53 8.43 5.36
N ASP A 71 11.35 8.12 6.36
CA ASP A 71 11.80 6.79 6.78
C ASP A 71 11.09 6.29 8.07
N HIS A 72 10.00 6.93 8.49
CA HIS A 72 9.32 6.64 9.76
C HIS A 72 8.87 5.18 9.95
N HIS A 73 8.67 4.39 8.88
CA HIS A 73 8.39 2.96 9.00
C HIS A 73 9.53 2.20 9.70
N ARG A 74 10.77 2.67 9.57
CA ARG A 74 11.93 2.13 10.30
C ARG A 74 11.87 2.48 11.79
N ALA A 75 11.31 3.64 12.15
CA ALA A 75 11.10 4.00 13.55
C ALA A 75 10.10 3.06 14.22
N PHE A 76 8.98 2.73 13.54
CA PHE A 76 8.04 1.72 14.06
C PHE A 76 8.71 0.35 14.28
N SER A 77 9.49 -0.13 13.31
CA SER A 77 10.23 -1.39 13.47
C SER A 77 11.21 -1.34 14.65
N SER A 78 12.00 -0.28 14.76
CA SER A 78 12.96 -0.08 15.85
C SER A 78 12.28 -0.05 17.23
N TRP A 79 11.15 0.64 17.35
CA TRP A 79 10.42 0.72 18.62
C TRP A 79 9.79 -0.61 19.00
N GLY A 80 9.22 -1.36 18.04
CA GLY A 80 8.73 -2.71 18.31
C GLY A 80 9.80 -3.61 18.92
N ARG A 81 11.02 -3.58 18.38
CA ARG A 81 12.16 -4.36 18.91
C ARG A 81 12.56 -3.96 20.34
N GLN A 82 12.42 -2.68 20.70
CA GLN A 82 12.84 -2.16 21.99
C GLN A 82 11.75 -2.30 23.07
N LEU A 83 10.49 -2.09 22.69
CA LEU A 83 9.35 -1.95 23.61
C LEU A 83 8.46 -3.20 23.65
N GLY A 84 8.62 -4.09 22.67
CA GLY A 84 7.85 -5.32 22.55
C GLY A 84 6.72 -5.24 21.51
N PRO A 85 5.86 -6.28 21.46
CA PRO A 85 4.92 -6.51 20.38
C PRO A 85 3.73 -5.52 20.31
N ILE A 86 3.53 -4.75 21.37
CA ILE A 86 2.51 -3.70 21.49
C ILE A 86 3.11 -2.52 22.25
N TYR A 87 3.03 -1.34 21.65
CA TYR A 87 3.52 -0.10 22.26
C TYR A 87 2.64 1.07 21.81
N ALA A 88 2.75 2.22 22.47
CA ALA A 88 2.02 3.42 22.10
C ALA A 88 3.00 4.54 21.74
N VAL A 89 2.66 5.30 20.70
CA VAL A 89 3.42 6.44 20.21
C VAL A 89 2.60 7.70 20.47
N ARG A 90 3.17 8.62 21.24
CA ARG A 90 2.54 9.91 21.51
C ARG A 90 2.88 10.92 20.42
N VAL A 91 1.85 11.60 19.92
CA VAL A 91 1.96 12.72 18.96
C VAL A 91 1.10 13.85 19.51
N LEU A 92 1.73 14.91 20.01
CA LEU A 92 1.01 15.98 20.74
C LEU A 92 0.18 15.38 21.90
N CYS A 93 -1.13 15.62 21.92
CA CYS A 93 -2.07 15.04 22.89
C CYS A 93 -2.70 13.70 22.44
N TRP A 94 -2.30 13.17 21.28
CA TRP A 94 -2.87 11.97 20.67
C TRP A 94 -1.93 10.78 20.90
N HIS A 95 -2.53 9.59 21.02
CA HIS A 95 -1.80 8.34 21.14
C HIS A 95 -2.17 7.44 19.96
N LEU A 96 -1.14 6.88 19.33
CA LEU A 96 -1.25 5.82 18.34
C LEU A 96 -0.73 4.54 18.97
N VAL A 97 -1.62 3.56 19.21
CA VAL A 97 -1.20 2.22 19.63
C VAL A 97 -0.69 1.49 18.40
N VAL A 98 0.48 0.88 18.50
CA VAL A 98 1.11 0.13 17.41
C VAL A 98 1.20 -1.33 17.81
N VAL A 99 0.80 -2.22 16.90
CA VAL A 99 0.78 -3.66 17.08
C VAL A 99 1.66 -4.30 16.01
N VAL A 100 2.67 -5.04 16.45
CA VAL A 100 3.60 -5.76 15.55
C VAL A 100 3.48 -7.28 15.63
N ASP A 101 2.83 -7.82 16.67
CA ASP A 101 2.51 -9.26 16.76
C ASP A 101 1.47 -9.67 15.71
N ALA A 102 1.72 -10.77 15.01
CA ALA A 102 0.84 -11.27 13.96
C ALA A 102 -0.55 -11.71 14.50
N GLY A 103 -0.62 -12.32 15.68
CA GLY A 103 -1.87 -12.73 16.30
C GLY A 103 -2.79 -11.53 16.56
N MET A 104 -2.27 -10.54 17.28
CA MET A 104 -2.96 -9.28 17.57
C MET A 104 -3.32 -8.52 16.28
N ALA A 105 -2.42 -8.49 15.29
CA ALA A 105 -2.68 -7.88 13.99
C ALA A 105 -3.90 -8.50 13.28
N ASN A 106 -4.09 -9.82 13.34
CA ASN A 106 -5.24 -10.48 12.72
C ASN A 106 -6.56 -10.16 13.42
N VAL A 107 -6.57 -9.99 14.76
CA VAL A 107 -7.74 -9.50 15.50
C VAL A 107 -8.12 -8.09 15.03
N ILE A 108 -7.14 -7.20 14.93
CA ILE A 108 -7.34 -5.81 14.52
C ILE A 108 -7.83 -5.70 13.06
N LEU A 109 -7.23 -6.47 12.15
CA LEU A 109 -7.53 -6.38 10.72
C LEU A 109 -8.74 -7.22 10.30
N GLY A 110 -9.05 -8.30 11.04
CA GLY A 110 -10.08 -9.30 10.74
C GLY A 110 -11.52 -8.81 10.90
N ASN A 111 -11.74 -7.64 11.49
CA ASN A 111 -13.07 -7.06 11.79
C ASN A 111 -13.93 -7.92 12.73
N GLN A 112 -13.36 -8.89 13.44
CA GLN A 112 -14.03 -9.66 14.50
C GLN A 112 -14.60 -8.72 15.59
N GLU A 113 -13.95 -7.58 15.76
CA GLU A 113 -14.23 -6.56 16.77
C GLU A 113 -15.02 -5.34 16.24
N GLY A 114 -15.54 -5.41 15.02
CA GLY A 114 -16.23 -4.28 14.37
C GLY A 114 -15.32 -3.07 14.08
N LEU A 115 -14.00 -3.31 14.02
CA LEU A 115 -12.97 -2.31 13.83
C LEU A 115 -12.97 -1.80 12.37
N ASN A 116 -13.27 -0.52 12.20
CA ASN A 116 -13.25 0.12 10.88
C ASN A 116 -11.85 0.63 10.53
N LYS A 117 -11.49 0.50 9.24
CA LYS A 117 -10.31 1.13 8.65
C LYS A 117 -10.32 2.62 9.00
N ALA A 118 -9.29 3.06 9.71
CA ALA A 118 -9.05 4.46 10.00
C ALA A 118 -8.39 5.07 8.75
N LEU A 119 -9.20 5.73 7.94
CA LEU A 119 -8.71 6.78 7.06
C LEU A 119 -9.47 8.01 7.50
N GLU A 120 -8.75 9.04 7.92
CA GLU A 120 -9.39 10.33 8.16
C GLU A 120 -10.11 10.74 6.86
N PRO A 121 -11.43 11.00 6.92
CA PRO A 121 -12.28 11.16 5.74
C PRO A 121 -11.76 12.17 4.70
N ASP A 122 -11.09 13.23 5.15
CA ASP A 122 -10.82 14.39 4.29
C ASP A 122 -9.56 14.24 3.43
N LEU A 123 -8.73 13.22 3.67
CA LEU A 123 -7.34 13.20 3.17
C LEU A 123 -7.18 12.48 1.82
N SER A 124 -7.79 11.30 1.66
CA SER A 124 -7.75 10.51 0.41
C SER A 124 -8.83 10.90 -0.61
N ASP A 125 -9.94 11.45 -0.14
CA ASP A 125 -11.09 11.78 -0.99
C ASP A 125 -10.83 13.04 -1.80
N ALA A 126 -10.07 13.97 -1.22
CA ALA A 126 -9.53 15.13 -1.91
C ALA A 126 -8.62 14.78 -3.08
N LEU A 127 -8.11 13.54 -3.15
CA LEU A 127 -7.41 13.06 -4.32
C LEU A 127 -8.38 12.43 -5.33
N LEU A 128 -9.11 11.41 -4.88
CA LEU A 128 -9.75 10.48 -5.80
C LEU A 128 -11.12 10.95 -6.29
N SER A 129 -11.81 11.84 -5.58
CA SER A 129 -13.23 12.15 -5.84
C SER A 129 -13.48 13.62 -6.15
N HIS A 130 -14.15 13.92 -7.27
CA HIS A 130 -14.59 15.29 -7.62
C HIS A 130 -15.64 15.84 -6.66
N THR A 131 -16.41 14.99 -5.99
CA THR A 131 -17.55 15.38 -5.15
C THR A 131 -17.22 15.34 -3.65
N GLY A 132 -15.98 14.98 -3.28
CA GLY A 132 -15.62 14.68 -1.90
C GLY A 132 -16.23 13.37 -1.37
N HIS A 133 -16.88 12.58 -2.25
CA HIS A 133 -17.41 11.28 -1.87
C HIS A 133 -16.28 10.27 -1.63
N ARG A 134 -16.39 9.48 -0.56
CA ARG A 134 -15.46 8.41 -0.22
C ARG A 134 -15.42 7.33 -1.30
N THR A 135 -14.23 6.93 -1.73
CA THR A 135 -14.06 5.79 -2.63
C THR A 135 -13.97 4.48 -1.86
N MET A 136 -13.92 3.33 -2.53
CA MET A 136 -13.74 2.02 -1.92
C MET A 136 -12.50 1.94 -0.99
N PHE A 137 -11.47 2.75 -1.24
CA PHE A 137 -10.28 2.79 -0.40
C PHE A 137 -10.54 3.39 1.00
N SER A 138 -11.37 4.43 1.07
CA SER A 138 -11.59 5.32 2.23
C SER A 138 -12.99 5.25 2.85
N ALA A 139 -13.97 4.71 2.13
CA ALA A 139 -15.32 4.51 2.62
C ALA A 139 -15.36 3.59 3.83
N ASP A 140 -16.31 3.83 4.73
CA ASP A 140 -16.52 2.99 5.91
C ASP A 140 -16.83 1.55 5.48
N THR A 141 -16.19 0.57 6.10
CA THR A 141 -16.32 -0.86 5.79
C THR A 141 -17.77 -1.36 5.91
N ASN A 142 -18.57 -0.71 6.75
CA ASN A 142 -19.97 -1.07 6.95
C ASN A 142 -20.94 -0.25 6.08
N SER A 143 -20.44 0.72 5.29
CA SER A 143 -21.29 1.51 4.39
C SER A 143 -21.87 0.65 3.26
N PRO A 144 -23.15 0.86 2.87
CA PRO A 144 -23.73 0.20 1.70
C PRO A 144 -22.92 0.45 0.43
N TYR A 145 -22.37 1.66 0.27
CA TYR A 145 -21.53 2.03 -0.86
C TYR A 145 -20.25 1.19 -0.95
N TRP A 146 -19.49 1.08 0.14
CA TRP A 146 -18.27 0.27 0.14
C TRP A 146 -18.57 -1.19 -0.21
N ARG A 147 -19.64 -1.76 0.37
CA ARG A 147 -20.05 -3.14 0.07
C ARG A 147 -20.47 -3.31 -1.38
N LEU A 148 -21.19 -2.35 -1.96
CA LEU A 148 -21.59 -2.34 -3.37
C LEU A 148 -20.36 -2.37 -4.28
N ILE A 149 -19.42 -1.45 -4.12
CA ILE A 149 -18.21 -1.40 -4.96
C ILE A 149 -17.36 -2.66 -4.73
N ARG A 150 -17.09 -3.03 -3.47
CA ARG A 150 -16.24 -4.17 -3.11
C ARG A 150 -16.77 -5.49 -3.66
N LYS A 151 -18.07 -5.76 -3.52
CA LYS A 151 -18.71 -6.99 -4.02
C LYS A 151 -18.85 -6.96 -5.53
N GLY A 152 -19.20 -5.81 -6.09
CA GLY A 152 -19.43 -5.63 -7.52
C GLY A 152 -18.18 -5.77 -8.38
N THR A 153 -17.02 -5.34 -7.85
CA THR A 153 -15.73 -5.42 -8.54
C THR A 153 -14.92 -6.67 -8.21
N ALA A 154 -15.25 -7.40 -7.13
CA ALA A 154 -14.51 -8.60 -6.75
C ALA A 154 -14.37 -9.67 -7.86
N PRO A 155 -15.38 -9.92 -8.71
CA PRO A 155 -15.23 -10.86 -9.81
C PRO A 155 -14.13 -10.48 -10.81
N ALA A 156 -13.81 -9.20 -10.99
CA ALA A 156 -12.70 -8.78 -11.87
C ALA A 156 -11.34 -9.36 -11.45
N PHE A 157 -11.20 -9.73 -10.17
CA PHE A 157 -9.93 -10.16 -9.57
C PHE A 157 -9.89 -11.63 -9.18
N ILE A 158 -10.84 -12.44 -9.64
CA ILE A 158 -10.73 -13.90 -9.50
C ILE A 158 -9.70 -14.44 -10.50
N SER A 159 -8.99 -15.50 -10.14
CA SER A 159 -7.92 -16.06 -10.97
C SER A 159 -8.36 -16.40 -12.39
N ALA A 160 -9.61 -16.85 -12.59
CA ALA A 160 -10.14 -17.14 -13.91
C ALA A 160 -10.19 -15.90 -14.82
N ASN A 161 -10.62 -14.75 -14.30
CA ASN A 161 -10.73 -13.51 -15.07
C ASN A 161 -9.37 -12.87 -15.29
N ILE A 162 -8.48 -12.94 -14.29
CA ILE A 162 -7.12 -12.42 -14.43
C ILE A 162 -6.32 -13.23 -15.46
N LYS A 163 -6.53 -14.55 -15.53
CA LYS A 163 -5.91 -15.41 -16.56
C LYS A 163 -6.19 -14.91 -17.98
N ASN A 164 -7.38 -14.34 -18.23
CA ASN A 164 -7.73 -13.80 -19.55
C ASN A 164 -6.86 -12.60 -19.96
N GLY A 165 -6.37 -11.82 -18.98
CA GLY A 165 -5.46 -10.69 -19.21
C GLY A 165 -3.98 -11.08 -19.25
N PHE A 166 -3.63 -12.35 -19.04
CA PHE A 166 -2.22 -12.79 -19.06
C PHE A 166 -1.51 -12.56 -20.42
N PRO A 167 -2.17 -12.73 -21.59
CA PRO A 167 -1.55 -12.37 -22.87
C PRO A 167 -1.11 -10.90 -22.93
N ASP A 168 -1.92 -9.97 -22.40
CA ASP A 168 -1.60 -8.54 -22.36
C ASP A 168 -0.38 -8.27 -21.46
N VAL A 169 -0.25 -9.01 -20.36
CA VAL A 169 0.92 -8.97 -19.46
C VAL A 169 2.18 -9.34 -20.24
N ILE A 170 2.17 -10.50 -20.91
CA ILE A 170 3.33 -10.98 -21.66
C ILE A 170 3.65 -10.06 -22.84
N GLN A 171 2.65 -9.54 -23.54
CA GLN A 171 2.87 -8.60 -24.64
C GLN A 171 3.53 -7.31 -24.15
N THR A 172 3.07 -6.76 -23.02
CA THR A 172 3.65 -5.56 -22.42
C THR A 172 5.10 -5.80 -22.01
N LEU A 173 5.39 -6.92 -21.35
CA LEU A 173 6.75 -7.30 -20.96
C LEU A 173 7.65 -7.51 -22.20
N ALA A 174 7.13 -8.12 -23.25
CA ALA A 174 7.87 -8.28 -24.52
C ALA A 174 8.21 -6.94 -25.19
N LYS A 175 7.37 -5.91 -25.06
CA LYS A 175 7.71 -4.54 -25.50
C LYS A 175 8.92 -4.00 -24.71
N VAL A 176 8.89 -4.13 -23.39
CA VAL A 176 9.99 -3.66 -22.51
C VAL A 176 11.30 -4.39 -22.83
N ILE A 177 11.27 -5.71 -22.92
CA ILE A 177 12.46 -6.54 -23.23
C ILE A 177 13.04 -6.14 -24.58
N ARG A 178 12.19 -5.96 -25.60
CA ARG A 178 12.62 -5.54 -26.94
C ARG A 178 13.30 -4.18 -26.90
N ASN A 179 12.70 -3.20 -26.22
CA ASN A 179 13.24 -1.86 -26.11
C ASN A 179 14.57 -1.85 -25.34
N MET A 180 14.69 -2.63 -24.26
CA MET A 180 15.94 -2.78 -23.52
C MET A 180 17.04 -3.46 -24.36
N SER A 181 16.68 -4.46 -25.16
CA SER A 181 17.63 -5.22 -26.00
C SER A 181 18.25 -4.37 -27.13
N GLN A 182 17.61 -3.25 -27.49
CA GLN A 182 18.13 -2.31 -28.49
C GLN A 182 19.16 -1.32 -27.92
N LEU A 183 19.29 -1.25 -26.60
CA LEU A 183 20.23 -0.34 -25.94
C LEU A 183 21.61 -1.00 -25.79
N PRO A 184 22.69 -0.19 -25.75
CA PRO A 184 24.02 -0.71 -25.50
C PRO A 184 24.12 -1.46 -24.16
N ALA A 185 24.89 -2.54 -24.12
CA ALA A 185 25.19 -3.25 -22.87
C ALA A 185 25.83 -2.30 -21.84
N GLY A 186 25.46 -2.43 -20.57
CA GLY A 186 25.95 -1.55 -19.51
C GLY A 186 25.25 -0.19 -19.42
N THR A 187 24.24 0.08 -20.27
CA THR A 187 23.40 1.28 -20.11
C THR A 187 22.71 1.26 -18.75
N ALA A 188 22.87 2.34 -17.97
CA ALA A 188 22.16 2.50 -16.71
C ALA A 188 20.74 2.99 -16.95
N LEU A 189 19.75 2.26 -16.45
CA LEU A 189 18.33 2.60 -16.52
C LEU A 189 17.74 2.70 -15.11
N ASP A 190 16.81 3.63 -14.93
CA ASP A 190 15.95 3.63 -13.74
C ASP A 190 14.90 2.53 -13.85
N MET A 191 15.19 1.39 -13.24
CA MET A 191 14.28 0.25 -13.19
C MET A 191 13.01 0.54 -12.39
N ASN A 192 13.02 1.54 -11.50
CA ASN A 192 11.79 1.95 -10.81
C ASN A 192 10.81 2.61 -11.78
N ASN A 193 11.28 3.55 -12.62
CA ASN A 193 10.48 4.13 -13.69
C ASN A 193 9.95 3.07 -14.67
N ILE A 194 10.80 2.14 -15.12
CA ILE A 194 10.39 1.08 -16.05
C ILE A 194 9.33 0.16 -15.43
N THR A 195 9.52 -0.28 -14.20
CA THR A 195 8.57 -1.18 -13.52
C THR A 195 7.26 -0.48 -13.18
N MET A 196 7.28 0.82 -12.92
CA MET A 196 6.08 1.63 -12.81
C MET A 196 5.31 1.73 -14.15
N ARG A 197 6.01 1.85 -15.29
CA ARG A 197 5.40 1.80 -16.64
C ARG A 197 4.77 0.45 -16.95
N ILE A 198 5.45 -0.65 -16.61
CA ILE A 198 4.90 -2.00 -16.71
C ILE A 198 3.59 -2.11 -15.92
N ALA A 199 3.60 -1.66 -14.65
CA ALA A 199 2.41 -1.70 -13.81
C ALA A 199 1.26 -0.84 -14.35
N LEU A 200 1.57 0.32 -14.92
CA LEU A 200 0.59 1.23 -15.53
C LEU A 200 -0.10 0.60 -16.73
N ASP A 201 0.67 0.17 -17.73
CA ASP A 201 0.12 -0.34 -18.98
C ASP A 201 -0.68 -1.62 -18.73
N ILE A 202 -0.19 -2.52 -17.87
CA ILE A 202 -0.92 -3.75 -17.52
C ILE A 202 -2.18 -3.45 -16.73
N THR A 203 -2.14 -2.53 -15.77
CA THR A 203 -3.36 -2.12 -15.03
C THR A 203 -4.36 -1.45 -15.97
N GLY A 204 -3.88 -0.66 -16.94
CA GLY A 204 -4.69 -0.07 -18.00
C GLY A 204 -5.38 -1.12 -18.87
N LEU A 205 -4.62 -2.09 -19.37
CA LEU A 205 -5.11 -3.16 -20.24
C LEU A 205 -6.10 -4.08 -19.50
N VAL A 206 -5.69 -4.65 -18.37
CA VAL A 206 -6.51 -5.62 -17.62
C VAL A 206 -7.68 -4.94 -16.90
N GLY A 207 -7.46 -3.73 -16.38
CA GLY A 207 -8.46 -3.01 -15.59
C GLY A 207 -9.46 -2.20 -16.42
N PHE A 208 -9.00 -1.58 -17.52
CA PHE A 208 -9.76 -0.58 -18.26
C PHE A 208 -9.77 -0.83 -19.78
N ALA A 209 -9.19 -1.95 -20.24
CA ALA A 209 -8.98 -2.24 -21.66
C ALA A 209 -8.36 -1.04 -22.41
N LYS A 210 -7.37 -0.39 -21.79
CA LYS A 210 -6.66 0.77 -22.33
C LYS A 210 -5.16 0.55 -22.24
N ASP A 211 -4.50 0.47 -23.40
CA ASP A 211 -3.05 0.63 -23.46
C ASP A 211 -2.72 2.12 -23.31
N PHE A 212 -1.88 2.46 -22.33
CA PHE A 212 -1.34 3.82 -22.18
C PHE A 212 -0.03 4.00 -22.94
N GLU A 213 0.50 2.92 -23.52
CA GLU A 213 1.67 2.91 -24.38
C GLU A 213 2.93 3.48 -23.71
N THR A 214 2.97 3.47 -22.37
CA THR A 214 4.06 4.10 -21.62
C THR A 214 5.33 3.28 -21.64
N CYS A 215 5.25 1.99 -21.93
CA CYS A 215 6.39 1.11 -22.15
C CYS A 215 7.05 1.28 -23.53
N ASN A 216 6.46 2.06 -24.46
CA ASN A 216 7.02 2.27 -25.80
C ASN A 216 8.28 3.14 -25.77
N THR A 217 8.46 3.99 -24.76
CA THR A 217 9.65 4.83 -24.59
C THR A 217 10.07 4.87 -23.13
N PHE A 218 11.37 4.79 -22.85
CA PHE A 218 11.92 4.99 -21.50
C PHE A 218 12.22 6.46 -21.23
N LYS A 219 11.26 7.35 -21.53
CA LYS A 219 11.36 8.75 -21.13
C LYS A 219 11.37 8.85 -19.61
N ASP A 220 12.03 9.89 -19.11
CA ASP A 220 12.04 10.20 -17.68
C ASP A 220 10.59 10.31 -17.17
N ALA A 221 10.29 9.65 -16.04
CA ALA A 221 8.98 9.69 -15.40
C ALA A 221 8.52 11.14 -15.13
N ASP A 222 9.45 12.04 -14.82
CA ASP A 222 9.14 13.42 -14.51
C ASP A 222 8.71 14.23 -15.76
N THR A 223 9.01 13.73 -16.96
CA THR A 223 8.55 14.31 -18.24
C THR A 223 7.22 13.73 -18.70
N ASP A 224 6.77 12.64 -18.10
CA ASP A 224 5.50 11.98 -18.42
C ASP A 224 4.38 12.53 -17.52
N GLU A 225 3.41 13.20 -18.13
CA GLU A 225 2.39 13.95 -17.40
C GLU A 225 1.61 13.05 -16.42
N LEU A 226 1.27 11.81 -16.81
CA LEU A 226 0.46 10.92 -15.98
C LEU A 226 1.24 10.44 -14.75
N PHE A 227 2.53 10.12 -14.91
CA PHE A 227 3.41 9.74 -13.80
C PHE A 227 3.67 10.88 -12.84
N ASN A 228 3.96 12.07 -13.36
CA ASN A 228 4.17 13.25 -12.54
C ASN A 228 2.91 13.62 -11.73
N ILE A 229 1.73 13.51 -12.36
CA ILE A 229 0.44 13.69 -11.70
C ILE A 229 0.29 12.72 -10.53
N VAL A 230 0.53 11.42 -10.73
CA VAL A 230 0.39 10.40 -9.68
C VAL A 230 1.40 10.60 -8.56
N LYS A 231 2.68 10.82 -8.89
CA LYS A 231 3.76 11.00 -7.90
C LYS A 231 3.47 12.15 -6.94
N ILE A 232 3.08 13.32 -7.46
CA ILE A 232 2.81 14.51 -6.64
C ILE A 232 1.53 14.32 -5.81
N THR A 233 0.54 13.69 -6.42
CA THR A 233 -0.71 13.29 -5.79
C THR A 233 -0.50 12.41 -4.56
N PHE A 234 0.29 11.33 -4.67
CA PHE A 234 0.55 10.41 -3.56
C PHE A 234 1.36 11.08 -2.45
N ARG A 235 2.38 11.87 -2.85
CA ARG A 235 3.15 12.71 -1.93
C ARG A 235 2.24 13.65 -1.13
N GLU A 236 1.27 14.29 -1.78
CA GLU A 236 0.32 15.18 -1.10
C GLU A 236 -0.60 14.41 -0.15
N LEU A 237 -1.15 13.28 -0.59
CA LEU A 237 -1.97 12.40 0.25
C LEU A 237 -1.23 12.00 1.53
N TYR A 238 0.01 11.56 1.38
CA TYR A 238 0.86 11.19 2.50
C TYR A 238 1.19 12.39 3.39
N SER A 239 1.58 13.53 2.80
CA SER A 239 1.89 14.76 3.54
C SER A 239 0.72 15.21 4.41
N ARG A 240 -0.51 15.18 3.89
CA ARG A 240 -1.69 15.55 4.67
C ARG A 240 -2.02 14.53 5.79
N THR A 241 -1.64 13.27 5.62
CA THR A 241 -1.83 12.21 6.62
C THR A 241 -0.83 12.31 7.76
N THR A 242 0.43 12.63 7.48
CA THR A 242 1.49 12.68 8.49
C THR A 242 1.70 14.06 9.10
N ASN A 243 1.23 15.12 8.44
CA ASN A 243 1.33 16.50 8.91
C ASN A 243 -0.08 17.12 9.06
N PRO A 244 -0.67 17.10 10.27
CA PRO A 244 -2.00 17.66 10.54
C PRO A 244 -2.13 19.16 10.20
N ALA A 245 -1.03 19.92 10.18
CA ALA A 245 -1.06 21.34 9.80
C ALA A 245 -1.20 21.52 8.28
N ARG A 246 -0.77 20.54 7.47
CA ARG A 246 -0.78 20.60 6.01
C ARG A 246 -2.16 20.89 5.44
N LYS A 247 -3.23 20.42 6.10
CA LYS A 247 -4.64 20.65 5.70
C LYS A 247 -5.07 22.11 5.79
N TYR A 248 -4.42 22.90 6.65
CA TYR A 248 -4.69 24.33 6.79
C TYR A 248 -3.77 25.19 5.92
N ILE A 249 -2.63 24.64 5.46
CA ILE A 249 -1.64 25.35 4.65
C ILE A 249 -2.02 25.25 3.17
N SER A 250 -2.98 26.04 2.72
CA SER A 250 -3.44 26.08 1.33
C SER A 250 -2.74 27.13 0.46
N TRP A 251 -1.96 28.04 1.07
CA TRP A 251 -1.34 29.19 0.40
C TRP A 251 0.09 28.95 -0.11
N SER A 252 0.68 27.78 0.16
CA SER A 252 2.04 27.49 -0.30
C SER A 252 2.04 27.14 -1.80
N ARG A 253 3.16 27.42 -2.48
CA ARG A 253 3.36 27.03 -3.88
C ARG A 253 3.14 25.53 -4.09
N ASP A 254 3.66 24.71 -3.19
CA ASP A 254 3.51 23.26 -3.23
C ASP A 254 2.05 22.82 -3.08
N ALA A 255 1.25 23.54 -2.26
CA ALA A 255 -0.18 23.29 -2.13
C ALA A 255 -0.96 23.62 -3.38
N TRP A 256 -0.65 24.74 -4.03
CA TRP A 256 -1.29 25.10 -5.30
C TRP A 256 -0.92 24.13 -6.42
N GLU A 257 0.33 23.70 -6.47
CA GLU A 257 0.77 22.70 -7.45
C GLU A 257 0.09 21.35 -7.22
N ALA A 258 0.02 20.90 -5.98
CA ALA A 258 -0.69 19.66 -5.64
C ALA A 258 -2.18 19.73 -6.02
N GLU A 259 -2.88 20.82 -5.67
CA GLU A 259 -4.28 21.01 -6.01
C GLU A 259 -4.52 21.05 -7.53
N ARG A 260 -3.63 21.72 -8.28
CA ARG A 260 -3.66 21.75 -9.75
C ARG A 260 -3.53 20.34 -10.33
N LEU A 261 -2.59 19.55 -9.84
CA LEU A 261 -2.32 18.20 -10.35
C LEU A 261 -3.40 17.20 -9.94
N ILE A 262 -3.97 17.34 -8.75
CA ILE A 262 -5.15 16.58 -8.31
C ILE A 262 -6.33 16.85 -9.24
N LYS A 263 -6.61 18.12 -9.58
CA LYS A 263 -7.67 18.47 -10.54
C LYS A 263 -7.42 17.86 -11.91
N LYS A 264 -6.17 17.90 -12.39
CA LYS A 264 -5.78 17.23 -13.64
C LYS A 264 -5.98 15.71 -13.57
N PHE A 265 -5.57 15.06 -12.48
CA PHE A 265 -5.79 13.63 -12.29
C PHE A 265 -7.26 13.27 -12.41
N ARG A 266 -8.12 13.97 -11.67
CA ARG A 266 -9.56 13.72 -11.68
C ARG A 266 -10.20 14.01 -13.05
N ALA A 267 -9.73 15.04 -13.76
CA ALA A 267 -10.16 15.30 -15.13
C ALA A 267 -9.79 14.12 -16.06
N ARG A 268 -8.54 13.63 -15.96
CA ARG A 268 -8.07 12.50 -16.77
C ARG A 268 -8.82 11.20 -16.47
N MET A 269 -9.18 10.95 -15.21
CA MET A 269 -10.02 9.79 -14.86
C MET A 269 -11.46 9.93 -15.35
N GLY A 270 -12.00 11.15 -15.38
CA GLY A 270 -13.27 11.45 -16.04
C GLY A 270 -13.22 11.22 -17.54
N GLU A 271 -12.16 11.64 -18.22
CA GLU A 271 -11.92 11.36 -19.63
C GLU A 271 -11.82 9.85 -19.90
N LEU A 272 -11.05 9.11 -19.10
CA LEU A 272 -10.94 7.66 -19.22
C LEU A 272 -12.30 6.98 -19.08
N LEU A 273 -13.14 7.42 -18.13
CA LEU A 273 -14.51 6.93 -18.00
C LEU A 273 -15.33 7.16 -19.28
N GLN A 274 -15.26 8.35 -19.86
CA GLN A 274 -15.97 8.65 -21.11
C GLN A 274 -15.38 7.87 -22.30
N GLU A 275 -14.06 7.71 -22.40
CA GLU A 275 -13.39 6.88 -23.40
C GLU A 275 -13.90 5.43 -23.33
N VAL A 276 -14.05 4.86 -22.14
CA VAL A 276 -14.60 3.50 -21.96
C VAL A 276 -16.08 3.44 -22.35
N LYS A 277 -16.90 4.42 -21.92
CA LYS A 277 -18.34 4.46 -22.28
C LYS A 277 -18.57 4.65 -23.78
N ALA A 278 -17.69 5.40 -24.46
CA ALA A 278 -17.77 5.66 -25.90
C ALA A 278 -17.51 4.41 -26.77
N ARG A 279 -16.99 3.32 -26.20
CA ARG A 279 -16.80 2.04 -26.90
C ARG A 279 -18.10 1.32 -27.22
N GLY A 280 -19.23 1.80 -26.69
CA GLY A 280 -20.55 1.23 -26.93
C GLY A 280 -20.97 0.27 -25.82
N GLU A 281 -21.85 -0.67 -26.17
CA GLU A 281 -22.40 -1.62 -25.21
C GLU A 281 -21.31 -2.54 -24.64
N LEU A 282 -21.32 -2.70 -23.33
CA LEU A 282 -20.40 -3.61 -22.64
C LEU A 282 -20.70 -5.04 -23.07
N ARG A 283 -19.71 -5.71 -23.64
CA ARG A 283 -19.80 -7.14 -23.94
C ARG A 283 -20.08 -7.91 -22.65
N THR A 284 -20.84 -8.99 -22.75
CA THR A 284 -21.18 -9.83 -21.60
C THR A 284 -19.96 -10.55 -21.01
N ASP A 285 -18.94 -10.78 -21.84
CA ASP A 285 -17.67 -11.43 -21.49
C ASP A 285 -16.57 -10.44 -21.08
N ASP A 286 -16.83 -9.13 -21.07
CA ASP A 286 -15.87 -8.14 -20.58
C ASP A 286 -15.77 -8.23 -19.05
N VAL A 287 -14.67 -8.77 -18.55
CA VAL A 287 -14.39 -8.99 -17.13
C VAL A 287 -13.48 -7.91 -16.52
N SER A 288 -13.27 -6.80 -17.24
CA SER A 288 -12.46 -5.67 -16.77
C SER A 288 -13.08 -5.00 -15.54
N ILE A 289 -12.24 -4.34 -14.74
CA ILE A 289 -12.68 -3.55 -13.57
C ILE A 289 -13.69 -2.48 -14.03
N ALA A 290 -13.40 -1.81 -15.15
CA ALA A 290 -14.25 -0.80 -15.74
C ALA A 290 -15.64 -1.34 -16.08
N ALA A 291 -15.72 -2.50 -16.74
CA ALA A 291 -16.99 -3.13 -17.06
C ALA A 291 -17.77 -3.54 -15.80
N HIS A 292 -17.09 -4.05 -14.77
CA HIS A 292 -17.72 -4.34 -13.48
C HIS A 292 -18.29 -3.09 -12.81
N LEU A 293 -17.57 -1.97 -12.82
CA LEU A 293 -18.03 -0.69 -12.27
C LEU A 293 -19.25 -0.13 -13.02
N LEU A 294 -19.22 -0.14 -14.35
CA LEU A 294 -20.29 0.38 -15.21
C LEU A 294 -21.59 -0.45 -15.12
N ARG A 295 -21.48 -1.74 -14.76
CA ARG A 295 -22.63 -2.62 -14.50
C ARG A 295 -23.28 -2.38 -13.13
N LEU A 296 -22.64 -1.64 -12.23
CA LEU A 296 -23.23 -1.39 -10.91
C LEU A 296 -24.50 -0.54 -11.03
N ARG A 297 -25.44 -0.85 -10.15
CA ARG A 297 -26.70 -0.11 -9.98
C ARG A 297 -26.85 0.25 -8.52
N ASP A 298 -27.34 1.45 -8.27
CA ASP A 298 -27.69 1.88 -6.92
C ASP A 298 -28.82 0.98 -6.39
N PRO A 299 -28.67 0.36 -5.20
CA PRO A 299 -29.67 -0.55 -4.67
C PRO A 299 -31.04 0.09 -4.42
N ALA A 300 -31.08 1.38 -4.09
CA ALA A 300 -32.30 2.13 -3.77
C ALA A 300 -33.01 2.61 -5.05
N THR A 301 -32.26 3.16 -6.01
CA THR A 301 -32.87 3.75 -7.23
C THR A 301 -32.90 2.81 -8.42
N ARG A 302 -32.13 1.71 -8.38
CA ARG A 302 -31.86 0.78 -9.50
C ARG A 302 -31.23 1.43 -10.74
N GLN A 303 -30.81 2.69 -10.64
CA GLN A 303 -30.15 3.43 -11.71
C GLN A 303 -28.64 3.14 -11.74
N PRO A 304 -27.95 3.37 -12.88
CA PRO A 304 -26.49 3.40 -12.91
C PRO A 304 -25.92 4.37 -11.88
N LEU A 305 -24.72 4.06 -11.37
CA LEU A 305 -24.02 5.00 -10.50
C LEU A 305 -23.69 6.29 -11.25
N PRO A 306 -23.77 7.46 -10.61
CA PRO A 306 -23.39 8.73 -11.22
C PRO A 306 -21.94 8.70 -11.74
N ASP A 307 -21.70 9.32 -12.89
CA ASP A 307 -20.37 9.38 -13.53
C ASP A 307 -19.29 9.94 -12.58
N ALA A 308 -19.64 10.91 -11.72
CA ALA A 308 -18.70 11.47 -10.75
C ALA A 308 -18.22 10.44 -9.71
N LEU A 309 -19.09 9.50 -9.30
CA LEU A 309 -18.70 8.41 -8.39
C LEU A 309 -17.86 7.36 -9.13
N LEU A 310 -18.25 7.02 -10.36
CA LEU A 310 -17.51 6.08 -11.20
C LEU A 310 -16.11 6.57 -11.53
N ALA A 311 -15.96 7.85 -11.90
CA ALA A 311 -14.65 8.45 -12.17
C ALA A 311 -13.73 8.39 -10.95
N GLY A 312 -14.28 8.54 -9.73
CA GLY A 312 -13.50 8.40 -8.51
C GLY A 312 -13.04 6.97 -8.23
N GLU A 313 -13.89 5.99 -8.50
CA GLU A 313 -13.50 4.57 -8.42
C GLU A 313 -12.49 4.18 -9.51
N PHE A 314 -12.60 4.74 -10.73
CA PHE A 314 -11.59 4.59 -11.77
C PHE A 314 -10.23 5.10 -11.28
N GLY A 315 -10.19 6.31 -10.73
CA GLY A 315 -8.97 6.86 -10.13
C GLY A 315 -8.41 6.00 -9.01
N MET A 316 -9.27 5.44 -8.16
CA MET A 316 -8.86 4.56 -7.07
C MET A 316 -8.24 3.26 -7.57
N PHE A 317 -8.92 2.52 -8.45
CA PHE A 317 -8.40 1.25 -8.99
C PHE A 317 -7.14 1.45 -9.84
N PHE A 318 -7.10 2.53 -10.63
CA PHE A 318 -5.94 2.89 -11.43
C PHE A 318 -4.71 3.17 -10.56
N SER A 319 -4.86 4.04 -9.57
CA SER A 319 -3.76 4.46 -8.71
C SER A 319 -3.27 3.35 -7.77
N ALA A 320 -4.18 2.52 -7.25
CA ALA A 320 -3.85 1.44 -6.31
C ALA A 320 -2.94 0.35 -6.93
N GLY A 321 -3.13 0.04 -8.22
CA GLY A 321 -2.35 -0.99 -8.93
C GLY A 321 -0.98 -0.54 -9.42
N LEU A 322 -0.80 0.78 -9.59
CA LEU A 322 0.37 1.38 -10.22
C LEU A 322 1.62 1.37 -9.32
N GLU A 323 1.63 2.21 -8.29
CA GLU A 323 2.84 2.48 -7.48
C GLU A 323 3.22 1.24 -6.66
N THR A 324 2.22 0.51 -6.13
CA THR A 324 2.45 -0.69 -5.31
C THR A 324 3.15 -1.79 -6.10
N SER A 325 2.69 -2.10 -7.32
CA SER A 325 3.26 -3.17 -8.12
C SER A 325 4.62 -2.79 -8.71
N GLY A 326 4.76 -1.55 -9.22
CA GLY A 326 6.04 -1.08 -9.77
C GLY A 326 7.15 -1.09 -8.72
N ASN A 327 6.88 -0.55 -7.52
CA ASN A 327 7.85 -0.56 -6.43
C ASN A 327 8.19 -1.99 -5.96
N ALA A 328 7.22 -2.90 -5.92
CA ALA A 328 7.46 -4.29 -5.54
C ALA A 328 8.42 -4.98 -6.52
N ILE A 329 8.21 -4.82 -7.84
CA ILE A 329 9.10 -5.39 -8.86
C ILE A 329 10.51 -4.79 -8.73
N SER A 330 10.61 -3.46 -8.60
CA SER A 330 11.87 -2.74 -8.43
C SER A 330 12.66 -3.23 -7.21
N TRP A 331 12.00 -3.36 -6.06
CA TRP A 331 12.63 -3.89 -4.84
C TRP A 331 13.08 -5.34 -4.99
N THR A 332 12.33 -6.17 -5.70
CA THR A 332 12.74 -7.56 -5.96
C THR A 332 13.96 -7.63 -6.85
N LEU A 333 14.06 -6.81 -7.90
CA LEU A 333 15.28 -6.76 -8.74
C LEU A 333 16.50 -6.35 -7.92
N TYR A 334 16.35 -5.36 -7.06
CA TYR A 334 17.40 -4.92 -6.15
C TYR A 334 17.85 -6.04 -5.19
N LEU A 335 16.90 -6.74 -4.57
CA LEU A 335 17.20 -7.85 -3.66
C LEU A 335 17.84 -9.03 -4.41
N ILE A 336 17.40 -9.35 -5.63
CA ILE A 336 18.07 -10.38 -6.45
C ILE A 336 19.53 -10.01 -6.71
N TRP A 337 19.79 -8.74 -7.08
CA TRP A 337 21.16 -8.26 -7.30
C TRP A 337 22.04 -8.36 -6.05
N GLN A 338 21.49 -8.08 -4.86
CA GLN A 338 22.22 -8.22 -3.59
C GLN A 338 22.58 -9.67 -3.25
N HIS A 339 21.93 -10.64 -3.91
CA HIS A 339 21.97 -12.06 -3.58
C HIS A 339 22.26 -12.91 -4.82
N PRO A 340 23.53 -12.96 -5.31
CA PRO A 340 23.91 -13.70 -6.51
C PRO A 340 23.55 -15.20 -6.46
N GLU A 341 23.55 -15.80 -5.27
CA GLU A 341 23.10 -17.18 -5.04
C GLU A 341 21.61 -17.37 -5.36
N VAL A 342 20.80 -16.36 -5.06
CA VAL A 342 19.37 -16.35 -5.38
C VAL A 342 19.17 -16.17 -6.88
N GLU A 343 19.92 -15.26 -7.52
CA GLU A 343 19.88 -15.08 -8.97
C GLU A 343 20.24 -16.38 -9.70
N ALA A 344 21.33 -17.04 -9.28
CA ALA A 344 21.78 -18.30 -9.90
C ALA A 344 20.72 -19.41 -9.79
N ARG A 345 20.10 -19.57 -8.61
CA ARG A 345 19.06 -20.57 -8.40
C ARG A 345 17.77 -20.25 -9.15
N LEU A 346 17.41 -18.97 -9.25
CA LEU A 346 16.28 -18.52 -10.07
C LEU A 346 16.54 -18.74 -11.56
N ALA A 347 17.74 -18.45 -12.04
CA ALA A 347 18.13 -18.70 -13.43
C ALA A 347 18.07 -20.20 -13.76
N ALA A 348 18.51 -21.08 -12.86
CA ALA A 348 18.40 -22.53 -13.03
C ALA A 348 16.94 -22.98 -13.14
N GLU A 349 16.04 -22.51 -12.25
CA GLU A 349 14.61 -22.83 -12.34
C GLU A 349 13.98 -22.35 -13.66
N LEU A 350 14.35 -21.16 -14.12
CA LEU A 350 13.90 -20.61 -15.41
C LEU A 350 14.47 -21.40 -16.59
N ASP A 351 15.69 -21.94 -16.49
CA ASP A 351 16.30 -22.75 -17.54
C ASP A 351 15.62 -24.10 -17.69
N ASP A 352 15.38 -24.77 -16.56
CA ASP A 352 14.64 -26.04 -16.46
C ASP A 352 13.22 -25.91 -17.03
N ALA A 353 12.58 -24.75 -16.80
CA ALA A 353 11.28 -24.44 -17.36
C ALA A 353 11.31 -24.13 -18.87
N GLY A 354 12.48 -23.97 -19.48
CA GLY A 354 12.62 -23.62 -20.89
C GLY A 354 12.53 -22.12 -21.20
N LEU A 355 12.58 -21.27 -20.17
CA LEU A 355 12.29 -19.84 -20.23
C LEU A 355 13.55 -18.96 -20.24
N LEU A 356 14.68 -19.47 -19.75
CA LEU A 356 15.95 -18.71 -19.70
C LEU A 356 16.51 -18.46 -21.11
N VAL A 357 16.91 -17.23 -21.41
CA VAL A 357 17.72 -16.92 -22.59
C VAL A 357 19.16 -17.33 -22.32
N THR A 358 19.74 -18.11 -23.23
CA THR A 358 21.16 -18.48 -23.21
C THR A 358 21.77 -18.29 -24.59
N PRO A 359 23.10 -18.27 -24.73
CA PRO A 359 23.73 -18.24 -26.06
C PRO A 359 23.29 -19.41 -26.96
N GLN A 360 22.99 -20.58 -26.36
CA GLN A 360 22.50 -21.77 -27.05
C GLN A 360 20.99 -21.72 -27.34
N ARG A 361 20.24 -20.93 -26.55
CA ARG A 361 18.79 -20.72 -26.68
C ARG A 361 18.47 -19.21 -26.64
N PRO A 362 18.78 -18.47 -27.72
CA PRO A 362 18.55 -17.02 -27.76
C PRO A 362 17.06 -16.64 -27.85
N ALA A 363 16.21 -17.57 -28.27
CA ALA A 363 14.75 -17.43 -28.33
C ALA A 363 14.08 -18.58 -27.56
N PRO A 364 13.95 -18.49 -26.22
CA PRO A 364 13.23 -19.48 -25.43
C PRO A 364 11.74 -19.51 -25.80
N ARG A 365 11.03 -20.54 -25.34
CA ARG A 365 9.57 -20.59 -25.53
C ARG A 365 8.90 -19.42 -24.79
N ALA A 366 7.72 -19.01 -25.26
CA ALA A 366 6.92 -18.03 -24.55
C ALA A 366 6.47 -18.58 -23.18
N MET A 367 6.41 -17.69 -22.20
CA MET A 367 5.84 -17.99 -20.90
C MET A 367 4.32 -18.13 -21.00
N GLU A 368 3.79 -19.17 -20.40
CA GLU A 368 2.36 -19.43 -20.28
C GLU A 368 1.89 -19.18 -18.85
N TYR A 369 0.60 -18.90 -18.69
CA TYR A 369 0.02 -18.68 -17.36
C TYR A 369 0.26 -19.86 -16.40
N ALA A 370 0.29 -21.08 -16.93
CA ALA A 370 0.52 -22.28 -16.15
C ALA A 370 1.94 -22.37 -15.56
N ASP A 371 2.93 -21.67 -16.15
CA ASP A 371 4.30 -21.68 -15.67
C ASP A 371 4.42 -21.04 -14.28
N LEU A 372 3.65 -19.97 -14.01
CA LEU A 372 3.67 -19.28 -12.72
C LEU A 372 3.37 -20.20 -11.53
N SER A 373 2.57 -21.25 -11.75
CA SER A 373 2.26 -22.25 -10.71
C SER A 373 3.35 -23.30 -10.51
N ARG A 374 4.31 -23.40 -11.42
CA ARG A 374 5.42 -24.38 -11.41
C ARG A 374 6.74 -23.76 -10.97
N LEU A 375 6.90 -22.45 -11.17
CA LEU A 375 8.08 -21.67 -10.74
C LEU A 375 7.99 -21.37 -9.24
N ASN A 376 8.26 -22.39 -8.42
CA ASN A 376 8.13 -22.32 -6.97
C ASN A 376 9.16 -21.39 -6.35
N TYR A 377 10.42 -21.48 -6.78
CA TYR A 377 11.51 -20.68 -6.26
C TYR A 377 11.32 -19.20 -6.61
N LEU A 378 10.89 -18.87 -7.84
CA LEU A 378 10.42 -17.53 -8.20
C LEU A 378 9.36 -17.03 -7.20
N SER A 379 8.34 -17.83 -6.92
CA SER A 379 7.29 -17.44 -5.97
C SER A 379 7.87 -17.17 -4.58
N TRP A 380 8.84 -17.95 -4.14
CA TRP A 380 9.53 -17.75 -2.87
C TRP A 380 10.34 -16.46 -2.83
N VAL A 381 11.10 -16.17 -3.89
CA VAL A 381 11.87 -14.93 -4.06
C VAL A 381 10.95 -13.71 -4.02
N CYS A 382 9.85 -13.75 -4.77
CA CYS A 382 8.86 -12.68 -4.80
C CYS A 382 8.17 -12.47 -3.44
N LYS A 383 7.81 -13.55 -2.74
CA LYS A 383 7.22 -13.47 -1.39
C LYS A 383 8.21 -12.90 -0.38
N GLU A 384 9.46 -13.36 -0.40
CA GLU A 384 10.48 -12.87 0.51
C GLU A 384 10.79 -11.38 0.25
N ALA A 385 10.77 -10.96 -1.03
CA ALA A 385 10.97 -9.56 -1.37
C ALA A 385 9.83 -8.69 -0.82
N MET A 386 8.58 -9.16 -0.91
CA MET A 386 7.44 -8.46 -0.30
C MET A 386 7.47 -8.49 1.24
N ARG A 387 8.21 -9.42 1.87
CA ARG A 387 8.40 -9.48 3.32
C ARG A 387 9.49 -8.52 3.80
N VAL A 388 10.63 -8.50 3.12
CA VAL A 388 11.79 -7.64 3.45
C VAL A 388 11.56 -6.19 3.00
N ARG A 389 10.91 -6.00 1.86
CA ARG A 389 10.57 -4.68 1.30
C ARG A 389 9.06 -4.55 1.01
N PRO A 390 8.19 -4.60 2.03
CA PRO A 390 6.75 -4.44 1.85
C PRO A 390 6.44 -3.03 1.39
N VAL A 391 5.88 -2.88 0.18
CA VAL A 391 5.52 -1.57 -0.38
C VAL A 391 4.49 -0.84 0.50
N ALA A 392 3.58 -1.55 1.16
CA ALA A 392 2.65 -0.98 2.15
C ALA A 392 3.28 -0.97 3.56
N ALA A 393 4.46 -0.35 3.71
CA ALA A 393 5.29 -0.44 4.92
C ALA A 393 4.59 0.05 6.20
N THR A 394 3.82 1.13 6.10
CA THR A 394 3.03 1.71 7.19
C THR A 394 1.75 0.93 7.50
N GLY A 395 1.44 -0.09 6.69
CA GLY A 395 0.35 -1.01 6.90
C GLY A 395 -1.04 -0.36 6.97
N SER A 396 -1.78 -0.65 8.04
CA SER A 396 -3.18 -0.23 8.12
C SER A 396 -3.67 0.08 9.53
N THR A 397 -4.30 1.24 9.65
CA THR A 397 -4.82 1.76 10.91
C THR A 397 -6.31 1.42 11.11
N ARG A 398 -6.74 1.26 12.37
CA ARG A 398 -8.13 1.03 12.81
C ARG A 398 -8.49 1.94 13.98
N TYR A 399 -9.78 2.19 14.17
CA TYR A 399 -10.32 2.78 15.41
C TYR A 399 -11.09 1.74 16.21
N THR A 400 -10.84 1.70 17.53
CA THR A 400 -11.65 0.90 18.44
C THR A 400 -13.08 1.45 18.51
N LYS A 401 -14.08 0.60 18.27
CA LYS A 401 -15.50 0.98 18.33
C LYS A 401 -16.12 0.77 19.71
N ARG A 402 -15.44 -0.01 20.54
CA ARG A 402 -15.76 -0.34 21.91
C ARG A 402 -14.46 -0.46 22.70
N ASP A 403 -14.58 -0.50 24.01
CA ASP A 403 -13.46 -0.86 24.88
C ASP A 403 -13.04 -2.31 24.60
N LEU A 404 -11.75 -2.55 24.50
CA LEU A 404 -11.21 -3.89 24.21
C LEU A 404 -9.90 -4.13 24.98
N VAL A 405 -9.60 -5.39 25.28
CA VAL A 405 -8.32 -5.81 25.83
C VAL A 405 -7.52 -6.48 24.73
N LEU A 406 -6.29 -6.01 24.49
CA LEU A 406 -5.38 -6.53 23.47
C LEU A 406 -3.98 -6.69 24.07
N GLY A 407 -3.41 -7.89 23.99
CA GLY A 407 -2.08 -8.16 24.53
C GLY A 407 -1.95 -7.86 26.03
N GLY A 408 -3.03 -8.01 26.80
CA GLY A 408 -3.06 -7.67 28.22
C GLY A 408 -3.26 -6.17 28.53
N HIS A 409 -3.36 -5.31 27.51
CA HIS A 409 -3.60 -3.88 27.68
C HIS A 409 -5.06 -3.51 27.40
N PHE A 410 -5.61 -2.62 28.22
CA PHE A 410 -6.94 -2.05 28.01
C PHE A 410 -6.88 -0.87 27.03
N LEU A 411 -7.63 -0.96 25.93
CA LEU A 411 -7.74 0.05 24.89
C LEU A 411 -9.17 0.63 24.93
N PRO A 412 -9.36 1.88 25.37
CA PRO A 412 -10.67 2.50 25.38
C PRO A 412 -11.22 2.67 23.96
N LYS A 413 -12.55 2.79 23.82
CA LYS A 413 -13.23 3.18 22.59
C LYS A 413 -12.63 4.47 22.01
N GLY A 414 -12.48 4.51 20.68
CA GLY A 414 -11.90 5.64 19.95
C GLY A 414 -10.37 5.69 19.98
N THR A 415 -9.70 4.62 20.42
CA THR A 415 -8.25 4.47 20.33
C THR A 415 -7.86 4.15 18.89
N MET A 416 -6.84 4.83 18.39
CA MET A 416 -6.25 4.57 17.08
C MET A 416 -5.20 3.46 17.22
N VAL A 417 -5.36 2.38 16.45
CA VAL A 417 -4.48 1.21 16.47
C VAL A 417 -3.89 1.01 15.07
N ASP A 418 -2.58 1.02 14.95
CA ASP A 418 -1.86 0.82 13.70
C ASP A 418 -1.16 -0.53 13.65
N VAL A 419 -1.17 -1.15 12.47
CA VAL A 419 -0.49 -2.41 12.17
C VAL A 419 0.50 -2.17 11.05
N PRO A 420 1.71 -1.66 11.34
CA PRO A 420 2.72 -1.38 10.32
C PRO A 420 3.34 -2.68 9.80
N PHE A 421 3.08 -3.00 8.52
CA PHE A 421 3.49 -4.29 7.94
C PHE A 421 5.00 -4.46 7.89
N TYR A 422 5.76 -3.38 7.68
CA TYR A 422 7.22 -3.43 7.76
C TYR A 422 7.69 -3.90 9.14
N ALA A 423 7.14 -3.35 10.22
CA ALA A 423 7.50 -3.77 11.58
C ALA A 423 7.04 -5.20 11.87
N VAL A 424 5.83 -5.59 11.47
CA VAL A 424 5.34 -6.98 11.62
C VAL A 424 6.29 -7.97 10.93
N HIS A 425 6.74 -7.65 9.72
CA HIS A 425 7.63 -8.52 8.93
C HIS A 425 9.07 -8.54 9.44
N HIS A 426 9.49 -7.52 10.18
CA HIS A 426 10.86 -7.36 10.69
C HIS A 426 10.99 -7.60 12.20
N HIS A 427 9.94 -8.11 12.87
CA HIS A 427 9.96 -8.36 14.30
C HIS A 427 10.26 -9.84 14.61
N PRO A 428 11.19 -10.14 15.55
CA PRO A 428 11.60 -11.51 15.87
C PRO A 428 10.50 -12.37 16.52
N CYS A 429 9.43 -11.76 17.03
CA CYS A 429 8.27 -12.53 17.51
C CYS A 429 7.52 -13.25 16.38
N ASN A 430 7.69 -12.82 15.13
CA ASN A 430 6.99 -13.36 13.97
C ASN A 430 7.90 -14.14 13.02
N TRP A 431 9.17 -13.74 12.91
CA TRP A 431 10.12 -14.23 11.90
C TRP A 431 11.48 -14.50 12.53
N GLU A 432 12.05 -15.66 12.23
CA GLU A 432 13.46 -15.96 12.52
C GLU A 432 14.36 -15.23 11.53
N ASP A 433 15.45 -14.64 12.01
CA ASP A 433 16.35 -13.78 11.23
C ASP A 433 15.59 -12.80 10.31
N PRO A 434 14.74 -11.92 10.89
CA PRO A 434 13.76 -11.13 10.16
C PRO A 434 14.38 -10.20 9.10
N ASP A 435 15.64 -9.80 9.30
CA ASP A 435 16.31 -8.84 8.42
C ASP A 435 17.01 -9.53 7.22
N ALA A 436 17.18 -10.86 7.24
CA ALA A 436 17.83 -11.59 6.15
C ALA A 436 16.84 -11.91 5.02
N PHE A 437 17.30 -11.83 3.78
CA PHE A 437 16.54 -12.26 2.60
C PHE A 437 16.77 -13.75 2.36
N ILE A 438 15.82 -14.60 2.76
CA ILE A 438 15.93 -16.06 2.63
C ILE A 438 14.66 -16.59 1.94
N PRO A 439 14.66 -16.79 0.61
CA PRO A 439 13.53 -17.37 -0.12
C PRO A 439 13.12 -18.76 0.41
N GLU A 440 14.06 -19.57 0.90
CA GLU A 440 13.82 -20.94 1.37
C GLU A 440 12.83 -21.03 2.54
N ARG A 441 12.58 -19.93 3.26
CA ARG A 441 11.54 -19.84 4.30
C ARG A 441 10.15 -20.25 3.80
N TRP A 442 9.91 -20.10 2.50
CA TRP A 442 8.62 -20.35 1.85
C TRP A 442 8.48 -21.78 1.32
N ALA A 443 9.49 -22.64 1.51
CA ALA A 443 9.44 -24.04 1.12
C ALA A 443 8.39 -24.83 1.91
N GLU A 444 8.21 -24.49 3.18
CA GLU A 444 7.26 -25.17 4.05
C GLU A 444 5.82 -24.69 3.81
N PRO A 445 4.86 -25.62 3.62
CA PRO A 445 3.45 -25.29 3.57
C PRO A 445 3.01 -24.50 4.80
N GLY A 446 2.33 -23.38 4.58
CA GLY A 446 1.82 -22.55 5.68
C GLY A 446 2.84 -21.60 6.30
N ALA A 447 4.03 -21.38 5.70
CA ALA A 447 5.01 -20.38 6.14
C ALA A 447 4.43 -18.95 6.30
N GLU A 448 3.32 -18.64 5.61
CA GLU A 448 2.57 -17.38 5.73
C GLU A 448 1.84 -17.21 7.07
N LEU A 449 1.69 -18.29 7.84
CA LEU A 449 0.97 -18.36 9.11
C LEU A 449 1.93 -18.39 10.30
N VAL A 450 1.45 -17.99 11.48
CA VAL A 450 2.18 -18.16 12.73
C VAL A 450 2.45 -19.67 12.96
N PRO A 451 3.68 -20.08 13.33
CA PRO A 451 3.98 -21.47 13.64
C PRO A 451 3.09 -22.04 14.75
N GLU A 452 2.89 -23.36 14.77
CA GLU A 452 2.18 -24.01 15.87
C GLU A 452 3.03 -23.98 17.14
N ALA A 453 2.40 -23.69 18.28
CA ALA A 453 3.07 -23.69 19.57
C ALA A 453 3.59 -25.11 19.88
N GLY A 454 4.88 -25.34 19.60
CA GLY A 454 5.52 -26.67 19.67
C GLY A 454 6.63 -26.85 18.63
N SER A 455 6.62 -26.11 17.52
CA SER A 455 7.72 -26.09 16.54
C SER A 455 8.66 -24.91 16.80
N ALA A 456 9.66 -25.14 17.66
CA ALA A 456 10.87 -24.35 17.88
C ALA A 456 10.76 -22.81 17.76
N THR A 457 10.44 -22.12 18.86
CA THR A 457 11.04 -20.82 19.22
C THR A 457 10.65 -20.49 20.67
N GLN A 458 11.65 -20.43 21.56
CA GLN A 458 11.48 -19.96 22.93
C GLN A 458 11.46 -18.42 22.90
N GLY A 459 10.26 -17.84 22.86
CA GLY A 459 9.97 -16.45 23.20
C GLY A 459 8.97 -16.39 24.36
N PRO A 460 8.84 -15.27 25.10
CA PRO A 460 8.09 -15.26 26.36
C PRO A 460 6.62 -15.63 26.11
N ALA A 461 6.11 -16.47 27.01
CA ALA A 461 4.83 -17.15 26.93
C ALA A 461 3.70 -16.25 26.46
N SER A 462 2.98 -16.69 25.43
CA SER A 462 1.64 -16.19 25.14
C SER A 462 0.74 -16.35 26.37
N PRO A 463 -0.22 -15.44 26.61
CA PRO A 463 -1.18 -15.61 27.68
C PRO A 463 -1.92 -16.93 27.52
N GLN A 464 -1.99 -17.65 28.63
CA GLN A 464 -2.72 -18.90 28.81
C GLN A 464 -4.14 -18.77 28.21
N LYS A 465 -4.49 -19.62 27.24
CA LYS A 465 -5.85 -19.71 26.72
C LYS A 465 -6.78 -20.15 27.85
N ASP A 466 -7.69 -19.27 28.28
CA ASP A 466 -8.88 -19.71 29.02
C ASP A 466 -9.70 -20.61 28.11
N SER A 467 -9.79 -21.87 28.52
CA SER A 467 -10.39 -22.97 27.78
C SER A 467 -11.92 -22.96 27.89
N SER A 468 -12.60 -22.07 27.15
CA SER A 468 -14.07 -22.21 27.02
C SER A 468 -14.69 -21.80 25.68
N THR A 469 -13.92 -21.44 24.65
CA THR A 469 -14.48 -21.16 23.30
C THR A 469 -13.54 -21.55 22.18
N ALA A 470 -13.07 -22.81 22.16
CA ALA A 470 -12.44 -23.35 20.96
C ALA A 470 -13.54 -23.72 19.95
N VAL A 471 -13.79 -22.84 18.99
CA VAL A 471 -14.61 -23.13 17.81
C VAL A 471 -13.72 -23.89 16.82
N GLU A 472 -14.13 -25.10 16.44
CA GLU A 472 -13.49 -25.87 15.37
C GLU A 472 -13.46 -25.04 14.07
N GLY A 473 -12.27 -24.76 13.53
CA GLY A 473 -12.09 -24.15 12.21
C GLY A 473 -11.30 -22.83 12.13
N GLU A 474 -10.79 -22.28 13.25
CA GLU A 474 -9.98 -21.05 13.18
C GLU A 474 -8.60 -21.31 12.53
N GLN A 475 -8.43 -20.78 11.31
CA GLN A 475 -7.14 -20.74 10.63
C GLN A 475 -6.12 -19.96 11.48
N ARG A 476 -4.90 -20.49 11.60
CA ARG A 476 -3.78 -19.82 12.30
C ARG A 476 -3.61 -18.37 11.81
N PRO A 477 -3.26 -17.41 12.68
CA PRO A 477 -3.08 -16.01 12.27
C PRO A 477 -2.03 -15.87 11.15
N LYS A 478 -2.27 -14.97 10.20
CA LYS A 478 -1.29 -14.66 9.15
C LYS A 478 -0.19 -13.75 9.67
N ARG A 479 1.07 -14.15 9.51
CA ARG A 479 2.25 -13.30 9.76
C ARG A 479 2.77 -12.61 8.50
N PHE A 480 2.45 -13.16 7.32
CA PHE A 480 2.72 -12.54 6.03
C PHE A 480 1.54 -11.68 5.60
N LEU A 481 1.75 -10.36 5.58
CA LEU A 481 0.70 -9.34 5.43
C LEU A 481 0.94 -8.28 4.32
N PRO A 482 1.66 -8.56 3.20
CA PRO A 482 1.88 -7.53 2.17
C PRO A 482 0.57 -7.05 1.51
N PHE A 483 -0.48 -7.87 1.60
CA PHE A 483 -1.81 -7.57 1.08
C PHE A 483 -2.87 -7.39 2.18
N SER A 484 -2.43 -7.21 3.44
CA SER A 484 -3.30 -7.19 4.63
C SER A 484 -4.11 -8.49 4.79
N THR A 485 -5.07 -8.49 5.71
CA THR A 485 -6.02 -9.58 5.96
C THR A 485 -7.40 -9.02 6.34
N GLY A 486 -8.41 -9.89 6.45
CA GLY A 486 -9.79 -9.51 6.79
C GLY A 486 -10.57 -8.84 5.64
N PRO A 487 -11.72 -8.19 5.92
CA PRO A 487 -12.61 -7.64 4.90
C PRO A 487 -11.98 -6.55 4.03
N ARG A 488 -10.95 -5.86 4.55
CA ARG A 488 -10.20 -4.79 3.88
C ARG A 488 -8.90 -5.27 3.23
N GLN A 489 -8.68 -6.58 3.13
CA GLN A 489 -7.55 -7.12 2.38
C GLN A 489 -7.58 -6.67 0.92
N CYS A 490 -6.38 -6.53 0.34
CA CYS A 490 -6.20 -6.06 -1.03
C CYS A 490 -7.03 -6.89 -2.01
N LEU A 491 -7.92 -6.23 -2.74
CA LEU A 491 -8.74 -6.88 -3.74
C LEU A 491 -7.89 -7.28 -4.97
N GLY A 492 -6.89 -6.46 -5.33
CA GLY A 492 -5.98 -6.68 -6.45
C GLY A 492 -4.88 -7.72 -6.24
N ARG A 493 -4.85 -8.42 -5.10
CA ARG A 493 -3.74 -9.33 -4.72
C ARG A 493 -3.37 -10.34 -5.83
N ALA A 494 -4.36 -10.98 -6.44
CA ALA A 494 -4.09 -11.99 -7.46
C ALA A 494 -3.46 -11.37 -8.72
N LEU A 495 -3.98 -10.23 -9.18
CA LEU A 495 -3.41 -9.50 -10.31
C LEU A 495 -2.00 -9.00 -10.00
N ALA A 496 -1.80 -8.42 -8.82
CA ALA A 496 -0.50 -7.92 -8.38
C ALA A 496 0.56 -9.03 -8.33
N ARG A 497 0.22 -10.24 -7.85
CA ARG A 497 1.16 -11.37 -7.85
C ARG A 497 1.50 -11.85 -9.27
N ILE A 498 0.51 -11.98 -10.14
CA ILE A 498 0.76 -12.40 -11.53
C ILE A 498 1.64 -11.39 -12.25
N LEU A 499 1.35 -10.10 -12.09
CA LEU A 499 2.16 -9.00 -12.60
C LEU A 499 3.60 -9.07 -12.06
N HIS A 500 3.76 -9.24 -10.75
CA HIS A 500 5.04 -9.28 -10.06
C HIS A 500 5.89 -10.48 -10.51
N ASP A 501 5.34 -11.69 -10.38
CA ASP A 501 6.04 -12.93 -10.71
C ASP A 501 6.41 -12.99 -12.20
N ALA A 502 5.47 -12.65 -13.10
CA ALA A 502 5.75 -12.63 -14.54
C ALA A 502 6.81 -11.58 -14.92
N SER A 503 6.77 -10.39 -14.31
CA SER A 503 7.77 -9.35 -14.57
C SER A 503 9.16 -9.79 -14.14
N ILE A 504 9.30 -10.36 -12.94
CA ILE A 504 10.60 -10.84 -12.44
C ILE A 504 11.11 -11.99 -13.30
N ALA A 505 10.27 -12.98 -13.61
CA ALA A 505 10.67 -14.09 -14.44
C ALA A 505 11.12 -13.64 -15.85
N GLN A 506 10.39 -12.72 -16.49
CA GLN A 506 10.73 -12.21 -17.81
C GLN A 506 11.98 -11.30 -17.80
N LEU A 507 12.14 -10.44 -16.80
CA LEU A 507 13.32 -9.56 -16.73
C LEU A 507 14.58 -10.38 -16.44
N VAL A 508 14.52 -11.30 -15.47
CA VAL A 508 15.66 -12.15 -15.09
C VAL A 508 15.97 -13.21 -16.15
N SER A 509 14.97 -13.70 -16.91
CA SER A 509 15.24 -14.67 -17.96
C SER A 509 16.01 -14.08 -19.15
N HIS A 510 15.85 -12.78 -19.41
CA HIS A 510 16.48 -12.08 -20.53
C HIS A 510 17.78 -11.36 -20.13
N PHE A 511 17.84 -10.85 -18.91
CA PHE A 511 18.93 -9.97 -18.46
C PHE A 511 19.49 -10.41 -17.11
N SER A 512 20.75 -10.05 -16.89
CA SER A 512 21.35 -9.92 -15.56
C SER A 512 21.46 -8.44 -15.23
N PHE A 513 21.27 -8.08 -13.96
CA PHE A 513 21.23 -6.69 -13.52
C PHE A 513 22.34 -6.40 -12.51
N GLN A 514 22.87 -5.19 -12.56
CA GLN A 514 23.88 -4.69 -11.62
C GLN A 514 23.47 -3.31 -11.13
N LEU A 515 23.55 -3.05 -9.82
CA LEU A 515 23.29 -1.70 -9.30
C LEU A 515 24.29 -0.70 -9.90
N ALA A 516 23.79 0.44 -10.39
CA ALA A 516 24.65 1.46 -10.98
C ALA A 516 25.44 2.21 -9.89
N ASP A 517 26.68 2.59 -10.19
CA ASP A 517 27.59 3.29 -9.24
C ASP A 517 26.95 4.52 -8.59
N ARG A 518 26.12 5.25 -9.35
CA ARG A 518 25.41 6.45 -8.87
C ARG A 518 24.49 6.20 -7.67
N MET A 519 24.10 4.94 -7.43
CA MET A 519 23.27 4.58 -6.29
C MET A 519 24.05 4.52 -4.97
N GLY A 520 25.39 4.54 -5.00
CA GLY A 520 26.22 4.52 -3.79
C GLY A 520 26.16 3.19 -3.03
N GLY A 521 25.92 2.08 -3.73
CA GLY A 521 25.77 0.76 -3.12
C GLY A 521 24.50 0.62 -2.26
N PRO A 522 24.39 -0.45 -1.47
CA PRO A 522 23.23 -0.69 -0.61
C PRO A 522 22.94 0.42 0.40
N GLU A 523 23.99 1.00 0.99
CA GLU A 523 23.84 2.10 1.94
C GLU A 523 23.21 3.34 1.29
N GLY A 524 23.57 3.63 0.03
CA GLY A 524 22.97 4.73 -0.71
C GLY A 524 21.50 4.47 -1.05
N VAL A 525 21.14 3.24 -1.40
CA VAL A 525 19.74 2.84 -1.60
C VAL A 525 18.93 2.97 -0.30
N ASP A 526 19.45 2.45 0.82
CA ASP A 526 18.79 2.54 2.12
C ASP A 526 18.63 3.99 2.60
N ARG A 527 19.64 4.84 2.37
CA ARG A 527 19.60 6.26 2.76
C ARG A 527 18.52 7.04 2.04
N HIS A 528 18.25 6.71 0.78
CA HIS A 528 17.26 7.40 -0.05
C HIS A 528 15.92 6.66 -0.11
N GLU A 529 15.74 5.57 0.64
CA GLU A 529 14.44 4.93 0.82
C GLU A 529 13.44 5.92 1.44
N VAL A 530 12.25 6.01 0.86
CA VAL A 530 11.19 6.90 1.33
C VAL A 530 9.86 6.18 1.33
N ASN A 531 8.99 6.57 2.27
CA ASN A 531 7.59 6.18 2.27
C ASN A 531 6.72 7.42 1.95
N ARG A 532 6.06 7.44 0.77
CA ARG A 532 5.15 8.53 0.34
C ARG A 532 3.70 8.08 0.16
N LEU A 533 3.39 6.94 0.77
CA LEU A 533 2.16 6.12 0.85
C LEU A 533 2.60 4.68 0.65
N THR A 534 3.45 4.48 -0.37
CA THR A 534 4.24 3.26 -0.52
C THR A 534 5.71 3.51 -0.23
N MET A 535 6.41 2.47 0.18
CA MET A 535 7.85 2.43 0.34
C MET A 535 8.52 2.23 -1.02
N GLN A 536 9.41 3.16 -1.37
CA GLN A 536 9.99 3.27 -2.71
C GLN A 536 11.45 3.73 -2.65
N PRO A 537 12.24 3.43 -3.69
CA PRO A 537 13.60 3.96 -3.81
C PRO A 537 13.51 5.44 -4.21
N GLY A 538 13.84 6.36 -3.29
CA GLY A 538 13.49 7.77 -3.43
C GLY A 538 14.17 8.54 -4.56
N GLU A 539 15.26 8.00 -5.11
CA GLU A 539 16.01 8.52 -6.26
C GLU A 539 15.91 7.62 -7.51
N GLY A 540 14.93 6.72 -7.53
CA GLY A 540 14.81 5.65 -8.52
C GLY A 540 15.70 4.45 -8.18
N MET A 541 15.66 3.41 -9.01
CA MET A 541 16.48 2.21 -8.89
C MET A 541 17.35 2.08 -10.13
N TRP A 542 18.48 2.78 -10.13
CA TRP A 542 19.37 2.79 -11.29
C TRP A 542 20.19 1.51 -11.35
N MET A 543 19.99 0.73 -12.41
CA MET A 543 20.70 -0.52 -12.65
C MET A 543 21.25 -0.54 -14.09
N THR A 544 22.45 -1.08 -14.25
CA THR A 544 22.95 -1.51 -15.55
C THR A 544 22.49 -2.95 -15.81
N PHE A 545 22.45 -3.34 -17.07
CA PHE A 545 22.00 -4.67 -17.47
C PHE A 545 22.84 -5.24 -18.60
N GLN A 546 22.87 -6.57 -18.66
CA GLN A 546 23.52 -7.33 -19.72
C GLN A 546 22.59 -8.43 -20.22
N SER A 547 22.44 -8.52 -21.54
CA SER A 547 21.67 -9.58 -22.19
C SER A 547 22.34 -10.94 -21.97
N ARG A 548 21.55 -11.93 -21.54
CA ARG A 548 22.02 -13.32 -21.39
C ARG A 548 22.26 -14.02 -22.73
N ALA A 549 21.76 -13.47 -23.84
CA ALA A 549 22.02 -14.02 -25.19
C ALA A 549 23.49 -13.86 -25.62
N HIS A 550 24.24 -12.93 -25.00
CA HIS A 550 25.59 -12.56 -25.41
C HIS A 550 26.62 -12.61 -24.26
N SER A 551 26.26 -13.15 -23.09
CA SER A 551 27.20 -13.29 -21.97
C SER A 551 28.10 -14.51 -22.21
N SER A 552 29.38 -14.30 -22.53
CA SER A 552 30.39 -15.35 -22.67
C SER A 552 31.18 -15.63 -21.39
N GLU A 553 30.97 -14.87 -20.31
CA GLU A 553 31.72 -14.99 -19.05
C GLU A 553 30.81 -14.87 -17.84
N ALA A 554 31.10 -15.68 -16.81
CA ALA A 554 30.51 -15.56 -15.49
C ALA A 554 30.76 -14.15 -14.95
N GLN A 555 29.68 -13.43 -14.64
CA GLN A 555 29.74 -12.11 -14.00
C GLN A 555 30.69 -12.14 -12.80
N LYS A 556 31.47 -11.07 -12.62
CA LYS A 556 32.12 -10.83 -11.32
C LYS A 556 31.00 -10.80 -10.27
N PRO A 557 31.00 -11.70 -9.28
CA PRO A 557 30.00 -11.64 -8.23
C PRO A 557 30.08 -10.26 -7.58
N ALA A 558 28.93 -9.68 -7.25
CA ALA A 558 28.89 -8.58 -6.30
C ALA A 558 29.73 -9.00 -5.07
N PRO A 559 30.53 -8.10 -4.47
CA PRO A 559 31.27 -8.44 -3.27
C PRO A 559 30.29 -9.06 -2.27
N ALA A 560 30.58 -10.28 -1.83
CA ALA A 560 29.70 -11.00 -0.90
C ALA A 560 29.49 -10.11 0.32
N ILE A 561 28.30 -9.51 0.41
CA ILE A 561 27.92 -8.76 1.59
C ILE A 561 27.56 -9.85 2.58
N GLN A 562 28.55 -10.27 3.40
CA GLN A 562 28.27 -10.97 4.65
C GLN A 562 27.09 -10.27 5.27
N ALA A 563 26.02 -11.02 5.56
CA ALA A 563 24.80 -10.53 6.19
C ALA A 563 25.17 -9.52 7.28
N GLN A 564 25.24 -8.25 6.90
CA GLN A 564 25.53 -7.19 7.84
C GLN A 564 24.24 -7.13 8.61
N ARG A 565 24.29 -7.61 9.86
CA ARG A 565 23.27 -7.31 10.87
C ARG A 565 22.88 -5.86 10.62
N PHE A 566 21.61 -5.62 10.25
CA PHE A 566 21.07 -4.29 10.13
C PHE A 566 21.23 -3.61 11.49
N SER A 567 22.41 -3.04 11.75
CA SER A 567 22.67 -2.27 12.94
C SER A 567 21.97 -0.95 12.69
N LEU A 568 20.71 -0.88 13.09
CA LEU A 568 19.97 0.34 13.36
C LEU A 568 20.67 1.08 14.52
N GLN A 569 21.92 1.49 14.33
CA GLN A 569 22.52 2.51 15.16
C GLN A 569 22.02 3.84 14.62
N VAL A 570 20.86 4.26 15.13
CA VAL A 570 20.53 5.67 15.20
C VAL A 570 21.68 6.31 15.96
N ARG A 571 22.59 6.99 15.25
CA ARG A 571 23.60 7.83 15.90
C ARG A 571 22.85 8.90 16.67
N ALA A 572 22.77 8.74 17.98
CA ALA A 572 22.56 9.84 18.90
C ALA A 572 23.79 10.76 18.74
N GLY A 573 23.67 11.77 17.89
CA GLY A 573 24.63 12.88 17.90
C GLY A 573 24.49 13.64 19.22
N PRO A 574 25.59 14.04 19.87
CA PRO A 574 25.50 14.86 21.07
C PRO A 574 24.90 16.21 20.70
N LEU A 575 23.84 16.59 21.42
CA LEU A 575 23.32 17.95 21.41
C LEU A 575 24.38 18.85 22.06
N SER A 576 25.05 19.68 21.27
CA SER A 576 25.73 20.89 21.71
C SER A 576 24.93 22.10 21.26
#